data_AF-A0A7V2RMH5-F1
#
_entry.id   AF-A0A7V2RMH5-F1
#
_cell.length_a   1.000
_cell.length_b   1.000
_cell.length_c   1.000
_cell.angle_alpha   90.00
_cell.angle_beta   90.00
_cell.angle_gamma   90.00
#
_symmetry.space_group_name_H-M   'P 1'
#
loop_
_entity.id
_entity.type
_entity.pdbx_description
1 polymer ?
#
loop_
_entity_poly.entity_id
_entity_poly.type
_entity_poly.pdbx_seq_one_letter_code
_entity_poly.pdbx_strand_id
1 'polypeptide(L)'
;MNQENIKNDKPKWLRRLERESWQAELIVSGIAIFGSLQLPGLIENMAGECISFFSQDAYTGLYFFFLYLLFSANFLIVFLIVHFVTRALWIGLIGLNSVFPEGIKKENKTYAPHFMERLIADFPKDIRYIERLDHFCSVIFSFIALLVMTMLAIAVDVVIVFGLKYLLKDYLPEGLSQSLGDLIAAFLLFFSALMLLLNSKILKETTFAKKYHYPVLMGFSKLMLHVFYKPVTRISYIFSSNFSMKKYRMAVILFMIPISFFSIN
;
A
#
# COMPACT_ATOMS: atom_id res chain seq x y z
N MET A 1 -17.13 23.15 -13.54
CA MET A 1 -15.76 23.55 -13.90
C MET A 1 -15.24 22.50 -14.89
N ASN A 2 -15.17 22.86 -16.18
CA ASN A 2 -14.95 21.92 -17.29
C ASN A 2 -13.56 21.27 -17.24
N GLN A 3 -13.49 19.96 -17.45
CA GLN A 3 -12.26 19.16 -17.43
C GLN A 3 -11.19 19.61 -18.45
N GLU A 4 -11.59 20.34 -19.50
CA GLU A 4 -10.66 20.90 -20.49
C GLU A 4 -9.77 22.02 -19.95
N ASN A 5 -10.23 22.79 -18.95
CA ASN A 5 -9.48 23.96 -18.46
C ASN A 5 -8.32 23.59 -17.51
N ILE A 6 -8.30 22.37 -16.95
CA ILE A 6 -7.26 21.92 -16.02
C ILE A 6 -6.01 21.44 -16.77
N LYS A 7 -6.14 21.01 -18.04
CA LYS A 7 -5.02 20.46 -18.82
C LYS A 7 -3.96 21.51 -19.17
N ASN A 8 -4.33 22.80 -19.20
CA ASN A 8 -3.44 23.90 -19.58
C ASN A 8 -2.67 24.55 -18.42
N ASP A 9 -3.00 24.25 -17.15
CA ASP A 9 -2.39 24.93 -15.99
C ASP A 9 -1.25 24.13 -15.32
N LYS A 10 -0.94 22.93 -15.81
CA LYS A 10 0.22 22.16 -15.30
C LYS A 10 1.54 22.86 -15.71
N PRO A 11 2.48 23.12 -14.78
CA PRO A 11 3.79 23.64 -15.13
C PRO A 11 4.54 22.74 -16.11
N LYS A 12 5.34 23.33 -17.02
CA LYS A 12 6.15 22.57 -18.00
C LYS A 12 7.08 21.55 -17.33
N TRP A 13 7.69 21.91 -16.20
CA TRP A 13 8.58 21.03 -15.44
C TRP A 13 7.85 19.79 -14.92
N LEU A 14 6.61 19.94 -14.42
CA LEU A 14 5.82 18.83 -13.90
C LEU A 14 5.42 17.87 -15.01
N ARG A 15 4.99 18.38 -16.17
CA ARG A 15 4.70 17.54 -17.34
C ARG A 15 5.92 16.81 -17.89
N ARG A 16 7.11 17.40 -17.78
CA ARG A 16 8.35 16.71 -18.16
C ARG A 16 8.65 15.59 -17.18
N LEU A 17 8.59 15.87 -15.88
CA LEU A 17 8.83 14.88 -14.83
C LEU A 17 7.83 13.72 -14.89
N GLU A 18 6.55 13.98 -15.14
CA GLU A 18 5.52 12.95 -15.34
C GLU A 18 5.81 12.05 -16.56
N ARG A 19 6.44 12.59 -17.63
CA ARG A 19 6.78 11.80 -18.82
C ARG A 19 8.07 11.01 -18.68
N GLU A 20 9.01 11.51 -17.90
CA GLU A 20 10.32 10.88 -17.64
C GLU A 20 10.29 10.05 -16.34
N SER A 21 9.15 9.98 -15.64
CA SER A 21 9.03 9.33 -14.33
C SER A 21 9.41 7.86 -14.36
N TRP A 22 9.18 7.19 -15.49
CA TRP A 22 9.51 5.79 -15.70
C TRP A 22 10.99 5.47 -15.40
N GLN A 23 11.92 6.40 -15.66
CA GLN A 23 13.34 6.21 -15.38
C GLN A 23 13.60 6.17 -13.88
N ALA A 24 13.09 7.17 -13.16
CA ALA A 24 13.22 7.26 -11.71
C ALA A 24 12.48 6.10 -11.02
N GLU A 25 11.28 5.75 -11.48
CA GLU A 25 10.49 4.63 -10.98
C GLU A 25 11.23 3.29 -11.10
N LEU A 26 11.91 3.04 -12.23
CA LEU A 26 12.66 1.80 -12.44
C LEU A 26 13.86 1.70 -11.47
N ILE A 27 14.60 2.80 -11.31
CA ILE A 27 15.75 2.87 -10.39
C ILE A 27 15.29 2.67 -8.94
N VAL A 28 14.27 3.42 -8.51
CA VAL A 28 13.72 3.33 -7.15
C VAL A 28 13.15 1.94 -6.89
N SER A 29 12.43 1.35 -7.86
CA SER A 29 11.89 -0.01 -7.72
C SER A 29 12.98 -1.06 -7.62
N GLY A 30 14.05 -0.97 -8.41
CA GLY A 30 15.18 -1.91 -8.33
C GLY A 30 15.87 -1.87 -6.96
N ILE A 31 16.16 -0.67 -6.46
CA ILE A 31 16.74 -0.48 -5.11
C ILE A 31 15.77 -0.97 -4.03
N ALA A 32 14.48 -0.67 -4.16
CA ALA A 32 13.47 -1.10 -3.20
C ALA A 32 13.31 -2.63 -3.18
N ILE A 33 13.37 -3.31 -4.32
CA ILE A 33 13.36 -4.78 -4.39
C ILE A 33 14.58 -5.34 -3.69
N PHE A 34 15.78 -4.86 -4.06
CA PHE A 34 17.02 -5.34 -3.45
C PHE A 34 17.05 -5.16 -1.93
N GLY A 35 16.58 -4.00 -1.44
CA GLY A 35 16.45 -3.75 -0.01
C GLY A 35 15.38 -4.63 0.65
N SER A 36 14.21 -4.77 0.01
CA SER A 36 13.09 -5.55 0.58
C SER A 36 13.42 -7.04 0.69
N LEU A 37 14.19 -7.61 -0.23
CA LEU A 37 14.64 -9.01 -0.17
C LEU A 37 15.53 -9.32 1.04
N GLN A 38 16.20 -8.32 1.61
CA GLN A 38 17.02 -8.48 2.81
C GLN A 38 16.22 -8.35 4.10
N LEU A 39 15.04 -7.71 4.05
CA LEU A 39 14.24 -7.43 5.25
C LEU A 39 13.89 -8.68 6.05
N PRO A 40 13.43 -9.81 5.46
CA PRO A 40 13.07 -10.99 6.25
C PRO A 40 14.22 -11.49 7.14
N GLY A 41 15.42 -11.63 6.58
CA GLY A 41 16.59 -12.06 7.34
C GLY A 41 17.01 -11.05 8.41
N LEU A 42 16.94 -9.75 8.12
CA LEU A 42 17.19 -8.71 9.13
C LEU A 42 16.17 -8.76 10.28
N ILE A 43 14.90 -8.96 9.96
CA ILE A 43 13.81 -9.05 10.94
C ILE A 43 13.97 -10.29 11.81
N GLU A 44 14.32 -11.44 11.23
CA GLU A 44 14.58 -12.69 11.97
C GLU A 44 15.78 -12.55 12.92
N ASN A 45 16.88 -11.95 12.46
CA ASN A 45 18.06 -11.69 13.29
C ASN A 45 17.71 -10.76 14.47
N MET A 46 16.99 -9.66 14.19
CA MET A 46 16.53 -8.74 15.22
C MET A 46 15.59 -9.41 16.23
N ALA A 47 14.73 -10.32 15.77
CA ALA A 47 13.84 -11.10 16.64
C ALA A 47 14.65 -11.97 17.60
N GLY A 48 15.67 -12.69 17.10
CA GLY A 48 16.56 -13.52 17.90
C GLY A 48 17.32 -12.73 18.97
N GLU A 49 17.84 -11.55 18.61
CA GLU A 49 18.50 -10.65 19.56
C GLU A 49 17.50 -10.17 20.63
N CYS A 50 16.31 -9.73 20.23
CA CYS A 50 15.29 -9.23 21.16
C CYS A 50 14.87 -10.27 22.21
N ILE A 51 14.73 -11.55 21.84
CA ILE A 51 14.40 -12.62 22.78
C ILE A 51 15.45 -12.73 23.90
N SER A 52 16.71 -12.40 23.61
CA SER A 52 17.79 -12.45 24.61
C SER A 52 17.81 -11.26 25.57
N PHE A 53 17.20 -10.13 25.19
CA PHE A 53 17.21 -8.88 25.99
C PHE A 53 15.94 -8.67 26.82
N PHE A 54 14.79 -9.18 26.37
CA PHE A 54 13.51 -8.94 27.02
C PHE A 54 13.06 -10.10 27.92
N SER A 55 12.24 -9.81 28.93
CA SER A 55 11.65 -10.83 29.81
C SER A 55 10.55 -11.62 29.11
N GLN A 56 10.21 -12.79 29.65
CA GLN A 56 9.21 -13.70 29.08
C GLN A 56 7.84 -13.04 28.87
N ASP A 57 7.45 -12.08 29.72
CA ASP A 57 6.19 -11.34 29.61
C ASP A 57 6.09 -10.51 28.31
N ALA A 58 7.22 -10.17 27.69
CA ALA A 58 7.27 -9.45 26.44
C ALA A 58 7.20 -10.37 25.21
N TYR A 59 7.39 -11.68 25.37
CA TYR A 59 7.55 -12.61 24.24
C TYR A 59 6.32 -12.67 23.33
N THR A 60 5.11 -12.66 23.90
CA THR A 60 3.88 -12.65 23.10
C THR A 60 3.80 -11.40 22.21
N GLY A 61 4.07 -10.22 22.78
CA GLY A 61 4.07 -8.96 22.03
C GLY A 61 5.15 -8.91 20.95
N LEU A 62 6.37 -9.33 21.29
CA LEU A 62 7.49 -9.42 20.35
C LEU A 62 7.18 -10.41 19.22
N TYR A 63 6.65 -11.59 19.53
CA TYR A 63 6.28 -12.61 18.55
C TYR A 63 5.33 -12.04 17.49
N PHE A 64 4.23 -11.44 17.91
CA PHE A 64 3.25 -10.89 16.96
C PHE A 64 3.79 -9.64 16.24
N PHE A 65 4.65 -8.83 16.87
CA PHE A 65 5.29 -7.69 16.23
C PHE A 65 6.24 -8.15 15.10
N PHE A 66 7.11 -9.12 15.37
CA PHE A 66 8.01 -9.67 14.36
C PHE A 66 7.26 -10.45 13.28
N LEU A 67 6.17 -11.16 13.63
CA LEU A 67 5.28 -11.77 12.66
C LEU A 67 4.65 -10.73 11.72
N TYR A 68 4.19 -9.60 12.27
CA TYR A 68 3.67 -8.48 11.49
C TYR A 68 4.73 -7.89 10.56
N LEU A 69 5.96 -7.69 11.04
CA LEU A 69 7.07 -7.20 10.22
C LEU A 69 7.43 -8.18 9.09
N LEU A 70 7.51 -9.48 9.38
CA LEU A 70 7.78 -10.52 8.38
C LEU A 70 6.69 -10.59 7.32
N PHE A 71 5.42 -10.58 7.74
CA PHE A 71 4.29 -10.52 6.82
C PHE A 71 4.39 -9.27 5.93
N SER A 72 4.73 -8.13 6.54
CA SER A 72 4.86 -6.86 5.85
C SER A 72 5.97 -6.85 4.81
N ALA A 73 7.15 -7.37 5.17
CA ALA A 73 8.29 -7.50 4.28
C ALA A 73 7.97 -8.40 3.08
N ASN A 74 7.38 -9.58 3.31
CA ASN A 74 7.00 -10.50 2.24
C ASN A 74 5.96 -9.89 1.29
N PHE A 75 4.96 -9.19 1.84
CA PHE A 75 3.96 -8.51 1.02
C PHE A 75 4.60 -7.41 0.16
N LEU A 76 5.51 -6.61 0.74
CA LEU A 76 6.26 -5.60 0.01
C LEU A 76 7.06 -6.20 -1.15
N ILE A 77 7.77 -7.31 -0.91
CA ILE A 77 8.54 -8.03 -1.94
C ILE A 77 7.62 -8.44 -3.10
N VAL A 78 6.50 -9.11 -2.81
CA VAL A 78 5.57 -9.60 -3.84
C VAL A 78 5.04 -8.44 -4.69
N PHE A 79 4.58 -7.36 -4.06
CA PHE A 79 4.03 -6.23 -4.81
C PHE A 79 5.10 -5.49 -5.63
N LEU A 80 6.31 -5.34 -5.11
CA LEU A 80 7.42 -4.76 -5.86
C LEU A 80 7.83 -5.62 -7.05
N ILE A 81 7.84 -6.95 -6.92
CA ILE A 81 8.09 -7.88 -8.04
C ILE A 81 6.99 -7.74 -9.09
N VAL A 82 5.71 -7.75 -8.68
CA VAL A 82 4.59 -7.57 -9.61
C VAL A 82 4.71 -6.23 -10.34
N HIS A 83 5.00 -5.15 -9.62
CA HIS A 83 5.25 -3.83 -10.21
C HIS A 83 6.38 -3.89 -11.25
N PHE A 84 7.53 -4.45 -10.88
CA PHE A 84 8.70 -4.51 -11.74
C PHE A 84 8.46 -5.35 -13.01
N VAL A 85 7.82 -6.51 -12.89
CA VAL A 85 7.47 -7.36 -14.04
C VAL A 85 6.50 -6.63 -14.97
N THR A 86 5.48 -5.96 -14.42
CA THR A 86 4.52 -5.20 -15.24
C THR A 86 5.18 -4.01 -15.94
N ARG A 87 6.16 -3.36 -15.30
CA ARG A 87 6.94 -2.28 -15.91
C ARG A 87 7.86 -2.80 -17.01
N ALA A 88 8.51 -3.94 -16.80
CA ALA A 88 9.32 -4.60 -17.83
C ALA A 88 8.48 -4.99 -19.06
N LEU A 89 7.28 -5.54 -18.85
CA LEU A 89 6.32 -5.83 -19.91
C LEU A 89 5.95 -4.56 -20.69
N TRP A 90 5.67 -3.46 -19.99
CA TRP A 90 5.35 -2.17 -20.61
C TRP A 90 6.51 -1.64 -21.47
N ILE A 91 7.75 -1.68 -20.97
CA ILE A 91 8.94 -1.27 -21.73
C ILE A 91 9.07 -2.14 -23.00
N GLY A 92 8.89 -3.46 -22.87
CA GLY A 92 8.95 -4.39 -23.99
C GLY A 92 7.92 -4.10 -25.08
N LEU A 93 6.67 -3.79 -24.68
CA LEU A 93 5.60 -3.45 -25.63
C LEU A 93 5.82 -2.10 -26.31
N ILE A 94 6.38 -1.11 -25.62
CA ILE A 94 6.80 0.16 -26.23
C ILE A 94 7.89 -0.08 -27.26
N GLY A 95 8.92 -0.86 -26.92
CA GLY A 95 10.00 -1.21 -27.83
C GLY A 95 9.47 -1.94 -29.07
N LEU A 96 8.57 -2.91 -28.88
CA LEU A 96 7.96 -3.65 -29.98
C LEU A 96 7.12 -2.75 -30.88
N ASN A 97 6.33 -1.85 -30.32
CA ASN A 97 5.53 -0.89 -31.08
C ASN A 97 6.41 0.14 -31.84
N SER A 98 7.61 0.45 -31.35
CA SER A 98 8.57 1.31 -32.05
C SER A 98 9.13 0.66 -33.31
N VAL A 99 9.38 -0.66 -33.29
CA VAL A 99 9.95 -1.40 -34.43
C VAL A 99 8.87 -1.91 -35.38
N PHE A 100 7.73 -2.33 -34.84
CA PHE A 100 6.59 -2.88 -35.60
C PHE A 100 5.31 -2.05 -35.34
N PRO A 101 5.23 -0.80 -35.84
CA PRO A 101 4.12 0.10 -35.54
C PRO A 101 2.78 -0.38 -36.11
N GLU A 102 2.78 -1.21 -37.14
CA GLU A 102 1.57 -1.80 -37.73
C GLU A 102 1.04 -2.99 -36.92
N GLY A 103 1.82 -3.52 -35.98
CA GLY A 103 1.46 -4.69 -35.18
C GLY A 103 1.54 -6.00 -35.97
N ILE A 104 0.57 -6.89 -35.73
CA ILE A 104 0.52 -8.22 -36.36
C ILE A 104 0.22 -8.07 -37.86
N LYS A 105 1.14 -8.55 -38.72
CA LYS A 105 0.96 -8.51 -40.18
C LYS A 105 0.02 -9.61 -40.65
N LYS A 106 -1.10 -9.21 -41.27
CA LYS A 106 -2.09 -10.13 -41.85
C LYS A 106 -1.46 -11.03 -42.93
N GLU A 107 -0.66 -10.44 -43.80
CA GLU A 107 0.05 -11.16 -44.86
C GLU A 107 1.44 -11.55 -44.37
N ASN A 108 1.65 -12.85 -44.16
CA ASN A 108 2.96 -13.39 -43.85
C ASN A 108 3.13 -14.79 -44.45
N LYS A 109 4.38 -15.23 -44.62
CA LYS A 109 4.73 -16.53 -45.22
C LYS A 109 4.73 -17.70 -44.21
N THR A 110 4.55 -17.40 -42.93
CA THR A 110 4.75 -18.36 -41.82
C THR A 110 3.45 -19.03 -41.40
N TYR A 111 2.35 -18.28 -41.43
CA TYR A 111 1.04 -18.71 -40.93
C TYR A 111 -0.01 -18.65 -42.03
N ALA A 112 -0.97 -19.57 -41.99
CA ALA A 112 -2.07 -19.60 -42.95
C ALA A 112 -3.02 -18.39 -42.77
N PRO A 113 -3.65 -17.89 -43.86
CA PRO A 113 -4.51 -16.70 -43.80
C PRO A 113 -5.64 -16.78 -42.77
N HIS A 114 -6.31 -17.93 -42.67
CA HIS A 114 -7.42 -18.16 -41.73
C HIS A 114 -6.98 -18.07 -40.25
N PHE A 115 -5.76 -18.51 -39.93
CA PHE A 115 -5.20 -18.40 -38.58
C PHE A 115 -4.92 -16.93 -38.23
N MET A 116 -4.34 -16.18 -39.18
CA MET A 116 -4.03 -14.77 -39.00
C MET A 116 -5.28 -13.91 -38.84
N GLU A 117 -6.36 -14.20 -39.58
CA GLU A 117 -7.63 -13.50 -39.42
C GLU A 117 -8.21 -13.67 -38.02
N ARG A 118 -8.18 -14.90 -37.47
CA ARG A 118 -8.64 -15.16 -36.10
C ARG A 118 -7.73 -14.51 -35.06
N LEU A 119 -6.42 -14.60 -35.22
CA LEU A 119 -5.44 -14.00 -34.30
C LEU A 119 -5.59 -12.47 -34.21
N ILE A 120 -5.78 -11.80 -35.35
CA ILE A 120 -5.97 -10.34 -35.39
C ILE A 120 -7.33 -9.94 -34.80
N ALA A 121 -8.36 -10.79 -34.96
CA ALA A 121 -9.66 -10.56 -34.32
C ALA A 121 -9.58 -10.68 -32.79
N ASP A 122 -8.82 -11.65 -32.27
CA ASP A 122 -8.63 -11.87 -30.83
C ASP A 122 -7.68 -10.83 -30.20
N PHE A 123 -6.65 -10.41 -30.94
CA PHE A 123 -5.62 -9.45 -30.49
C PHE A 123 -5.52 -8.26 -31.46
N PRO A 124 -6.56 -7.42 -31.53
CA PRO A 124 -6.51 -6.24 -32.38
C PRO A 124 -5.41 -5.30 -31.89
N LYS A 125 -4.84 -4.52 -32.82
CA LYS A 125 -3.90 -3.46 -32.45
C LYS A 125 -4.57 -2.50 -31.46
N ASP A 126 -4.10 -2.52 -30.22
CA ASP A 126 -4.64 -1.66 -29.16
C ASP A 126 -3.51 -0.91 -28.47
N ILE A 127 -3.17 0.27 -29.01
CA ILE A 127 -2.22 1.18 -28.36
C ILE A 127 -2.71 1.55 -26.94
N ARG A 128 -4.03 1.56 -26.71
CA ARG A 128 -4.60 1.81 -25.39
C ARG A 128 -4.28 0.70 -24.39
N TYR A 129 -3.85 -0.48 -24.84
CA TYR A 129 -3.33 -1.51 -23.94
C TYR A 129 -2.02 -1.07 -23.28
N ILE A 130 -1.10 -0.47 -24.04
CA ILE A 130 0.16 0.09 -23.51
C ILE A 130 -0.12 1.20 -22.51
N GLU A 131 -1.07 2.09 -22.83
CA GLU A 131 -1.50 3.18 -21.93
C GLU A 131 -2.14 2.64 -20.63
N ARG A 132 -3.03 1.63 -20.74
CA ARG A 132 -3.65 0.98 -19.57
C ARG A 132 -2.59 0.31 -18.69
N LEU A 133 -1.57 -0.29 -19.29
CA LEU A 133 -0.48 -0.93 -18.56
C LEU A 133 0.39 0.10 -17.82
N ASP A 134 0.66 1.26 -18.44
CA ASP A 134 1.35 2.39 -17.79
C ASP A 134 0.59 2.90 -16.55
N HIS A 135 -0.72 3.13 -16.73
CA HIS A 135 -1.60 3.54 -15.64
C HIS A 135 -1.63 2.49 -14.53
N PHE A 136 -1.68 1.20 -14.89
CA PHE A 136 -1.63 0.11 -13.91
C PHE A 136 -0.33 0.09 -13.11
N CYS A 137 0.83 0.27 -13.76
CA CYS A 137 2.13 0.37 -13.07
C CYS A 137 2.12 1.53 -12.06
N SER A 138 1.66 2.72 -12.49
CA SER A 138 1.59 3.92 -11.64
C SER A 138 0.67 3.73 -10.42
N VAL A 139 -0.46 3.05 -10.61
CA VAL A 139 -1.41 2.71 -9.54
C VAL A 139 -0.79 1.73 -8.55
N ILE A 140 -0.14 0.66 -9.04
CA ILE A 140 0.56 -0.29 -8.16
C ILE A 140 1.66 0.42 -7.37
N PHE A 141 2.47 1.25 -8.01
CA PHE A 141 3.56 1.96 -7.33
C PHE A 141 3.04 2.87 -6.21
N SER A 142 1.96 3.61 -6.49
CA SER A 142 1.29 4.46 -5.49
C SER A 142 0.67 3.64 -4.35
N PHE A 143 0.14 2.45 -4.67
CA PHE A 143 -0.38 1.52 -3.68
C PHE A 143 0.72 0.94 -2.79
N ILE A 144 1.88 0.59 -3.35
CA ILE A 144 3.06 0.15 -2.59
C ILE A 144 3.52 1.25 -1.63
N ALA A 145 3.63 2.49 -2.11
CA ALA A 145 4.01 3.62 -1.26
C ALA A 145 3.03 3.81 -0.09
N LEU A 146 1.71 3.75 -0.37
CA LEU A 146 0.67 3.80 0.65
C LEU A 146 0.83 2.69 1.69
N LEU A 147 1.04 1.46 1.23
CA LEU A 147 1.20 0.27 2.07
C LEU A 147 2.42 0.40 2.98
N VAL A 148 3.59 0.74 2.43
CA VAL A 148 4.84 0.91 3.20
C VAL A 148 4.69 1.99 4.28
N MET A 149 4.14 3.16 3.93
CA MET A 149 3.95 4.23 4.91
C MET A 149 2.95 3.86 6.01
N THR A 150 1.89 3.14 5.66
CA THR A 150 0.90 2.65 6.64
C THR A 150 1.51 1.59 7.54
N MET A 151 2.34 0.70 6.97
CA MET A 151 3.04 -0.33 7.74
C MET A 151 4.01 0.25 8.75
N LEU A 152 4.81 1.24 8.32
CA LEU A 152 5.75 1.92 9.19
C LEU A 152 5.02 2.70 10.30
N ALA A 153 3.89 3.34 9.99
CA ALA A 153 3.06 3.99 11.00
C ALA A 153 2.59 3.01 12.09
N ILE A 154 2.03 1.86 11.68
CA ILE A 154 1.57 0.82 12.62
C ILE A 154 2.74 0.25 13.42
N ALA A 155 3.89 -0.02 12.80
CA ALA A 155 5.07 -0.50 13.52
C ALA A 155 5.53 0.50 14.59
N VAL A 156 5.52 1.80 14.28
CA VAL A 156 5.83 2.87 15.24
C VAL A 156 4.80 2.90 16.37
N ASP A 157 3.51 2.82 16.06
CA ASP A 157 2.45 2.77 17.08
C ASP A 157 2.66 1.60 18.03
N VAL A 158 2.92 0.40 17.50
CA VAL A 158 3.19 -0.80 18.31
C VAL A 158 4.40 -0.58 19.21
N VAL A 159 5.51 -0.06 18.69
CA VAL A 159 6.71 0.25 19.50
C VAL A 159 6.40 1.26 20.59
N ILE A 160 5.61 2.30 20.32
CA ILE A 160 5.20 3.29 21.33
C ILE A 160 4.38 2.62 22.43
N VAL A 161 3.40 1.79 22.08
CA VAL A 161 2.52 1.13 23.07
C VAL A 161 3.30 0.14 23.93
N PHE A 162 4.05 -0.76 23.33
CA PHE A 162 4.83 -1.75 24.06
C PHE A 162 5.98 -1.10 24.83
N GLY A 163 6.61 -0.06 24.27
CA GLY A 163 7.64 0.73 24.95
C GLY A 163 7.09 1.42 26.19
N LEU A 164 5.93 2.07 26.10
CA LEU A 164 5.27 2.69 27.26
C LEU A 164 4.89 1.64 28.32
N LYS A 165 4.32 0.50 27.91
CA LYS A 165 4.01 -0.61 28.83
C LYS A 165 5.26 -1.08 29.57
N TYR A 166 6.35 -1.30 28.85
CA TYR A 166 7.62 -1.74 29.43
C TYR A 166 8.22 -0.72 30.40
N LEU A 167 8.18 0.57 30.06
CA LEU A 167 8.70 1.64 30.92
C LEU A 167 7.89 1.85 32.20
N LEU A 168 6.57 1.63 32.13
CA LEU A 168 5.66 1.86 33.26
C LEU A 168 5.48 0.63 34.16
N LYS A 169 6.03 -0.53 33.78
CA LYS A 169 5.82 -1.79 34.50
C LYS A 169 6.28 -1.75 35.96
N ASP A 170 7.37 -1.02 36.26
CA ASP A 170 7.95 -0.94 37.60
C ASP A 170 7.27 0.12 38.48
N TYR A 171 6.47 1.02 37.87
CA TYR A 171 5.80 2.13 38.54
C TYR A 171 4.32 1.88 38.79
N LEU A 172 3.73 0.87 38.14
CA LEU A 172 2.31 0.54 38.22
C LEU A 172 2.13 -0.88 38.77
N PRO A 173 1.07 -1.14 39.56
CA PRO A 173 0.69 -2.49 39.91
C PRO A 173 0.53 -3.35 38.64
N GLU A 174 0.98 -4.59 38.70
CA GLU A 174 1.05 -5.51 37.54
C GLU A 174 -0.27 -5.60 36.78
N GLY A 175 -1.40 -5.74 37.49
CA GLY A 175 -2.73 -5.78 36.88
C GLY A 175 -3.14 -4.47 36.19
N LEU A 176 -2.64 -3.32 36.64
CA LEU A 176 -2.97 -2.01 36.07
C LEU A 176 -2.11 -1.71 34.84
N SER A 177 -0.83 -2.11 34.84
CA SER A 177 0.05 -2.04 33.67
C SER A 177 -0.46 -2.91 32.52
N GLN A 178 -0.89 -4.14 32.83
CA GLN A 178 -1.46 -5.06 31.83
C GLN A 178 -2.78 -4.51 31.25
N SER A 179 -3.70 -4.07 32.11
CA SER A 179 -4.98 -3.48 31.69
C SER A 179 -4.81 -2.25 30.80
N LEU A 180 -3.80 -1.41 31.06
CA LEU A 180 -3.50 -0.24 30.23
C LEU A 180 -2.97 -0.62 28.85
N GLY A 181 -2.09 -1.62 28.78
CA GLY A 181 -1.60 -2.15 27.50
C GLY A 181 -2.73 -2.69 26.63
N ASP A 182 -3.62 -3.49 27.23
CA ASP A 182 -4.78 -4.08 26.55
C ASP A 182 -5.79 -3.02 26.12
N LEU A 183 -6.02 -2.00 26.96
CA LEU A 183 -6.88 -0.86 26.62
C LEU A 183 -6.34 -0.08 25.42
N ILE A 184 -5.03 0.15 25.36
CA ILE A 184 -4.41 0.87 24.25
C ILE A 184 -4.46 0.03 22.97
N ALA A 185 -4.16 -1.27 23.04
CA ALA A 185 -4.29 -2.18 21.91
C ALA A 185 -5.74 -2.27 21.39
N ALA A 186 -6.71 -2.40 22.30
CA ALA A 186 -8.13 -2.39 21.99
C ALA A 186 -8.56 -1.05 21.38
N PHE A 187 -8.02 0.08 21.85
CA PHE A 187 -8.27 1.39 21.28
C PHE A 187 -7.75 1.51 19.84
N LEU A 188 -6.53 1.06 19.56
CA LEU A 188 -5.96 1.05 18.20
C LEU A 188 -6.82 0.18 17.25
N LEU A 189 -7.23 -1.01 17.70
CA LEU A 189 -8.09 -1.93 16.94
C LEU A 189 -9.49 -1.37 16.73
N PHE A 190 -10.16 -0.93 17.79
CA PHE A 190 -11.49 -0.33 17.75
C PHE A 190 -11.51 0.86 16.80
N PHE A 191 -10.50 1.72 16.86
CA PHE A 191 -10.45 2.89 16.02
C PHE A 191 -10.14 2.54 14.57
N SER A 192 -9.28 1.55 14.30
CA SER A 192 -9.07 1.05 12.94
C SER A 192 -10.38 0.52 12.31
N ALA A 193 -11.21 -0.18 13.10
CA ALA A 193 -12.55 -0.61 12.70
C ALA A 193 -13.52 0.57 12.54
N LEU A 194 -13.47 1.56 13.43
CA LEU A 194 -14.26 2.78 13.36
C LEU A 194 -13.94 3.58 12.10
N MET A 195 -12.68 3.64 11.66
CA MET A 195 -12.27 4.28 10.40
C MET A 195 -12.86 3.58 9.18
N LEU A 196 -12.95 2.24 9.19
CA LEU A 196 -13.62 1.46 8.14
C LEU A 196 -15.13 1.73 8.10
N LEU A 197 -15.77 1.88 9.27
CA LEU A 197 -17.20 2.20 9.42
C LEU A 197 -17.52 3.65 9.03
N LEU A 198 -16.75 4.63 9.51
CA LEU A 198 -16.92 6.06 9.21
C LEU A 198 -16.65 6.38 7.73
N ASN A 199 -15.92 5.54 7.01
CA ASN A 199 -15.73 5.67 5.57
C ASN A 199 -16.86 5.03 4.73
N SER A 200 -17.89 4.46 5.38
CA SER A 200 -19.12 4.03 4.70
C SER A 200 -19.95 5.25 4.25
N LYS A 201 -20.64 5.14 3.11
CA LYS A 201 -21.49 6.22 2.60
C LYS A 201 -22.65 6.56 3.55
N ILE A 202 -23.12 5.57 4.30
CA ILE A 202 -24.29 5.62 5.17
C ILE A 202 -24.14 6.65 6.30
N LEU A 203 -22.93 6.78 6.88
CA LEU A 203 -22.67 7.71 7.99
C LEU A 203 -22.45 9.16 7.54
N LYS A 204 -22.03 9.38 6.28
CA LYS A 204 -21.63 10.71 5.76
C LYS A 204 -22.80 11.68 5.53
N GLU A 205 -24.04 11.19 5.53
CA GLU A 205 -25.22 12.01 5.19
C GLU A 205 -25.93 12.62 6.40
N THR A 206 -25.65 12.15 7.62
CA THR A 206 -26.25 12.68 8.85
C THR A 206 -25.71 14.07 9.24
N THR A 207 -26.56 14.91 9.86
CA THR A 207 -26.22 16.30 10.25
C THR A 207 -25.09 16.36 11.30
N PHE A 208 -25.07 15.42 12.25
CA PHE A 208 -23.99 15.30 13.24
C PHE A 208 -22.66 14.88 12.60
N ALA A 209 -22.68 13.90 11.70
CA ALA A 209 -21.49 13.49 10.98
C ALA A 209 -20.92 14.64 10.14
N LYS A 210 -21.74 15.44 9.45
CA LYS A 210 -21.23 16.59 8.67
C LYS A 210 -20.41 17.59 9.49
N LYS A 211 -20.70 17.75 10.79
CA LYS A 211 -19.99 18.68 11.68
C LYS A 211 -18.75 18.06 12.33
N TYR A 212 -18.83 16.82 12.81
CA TYR A 212 -17.75 16.21 13.61
C TYR A 212 -16.94 15.14 12.88
N HIS A 213 -17.43 14.57 11.78
CA HIS A 213 -16.76 13.50 11.04
C HIS A 213 -15.38 13.93 10.56
N TYR A 214 -15.29 15.04 9.82
CA TYR A 214 -14.03 15.51 9.27
C TYR A 214 -12.96 15.83 10.33
N PRO A 215 -13.22 16.68 11.36
CA PRO A 215 -12.18 17.02 12.33
C PRO A 215 -11.75 15.83 13.19
N VAL A 216 -12.67 14.96 13.60
CA VAL A 216 -12.34 13.75 14.38
C VAL A 216 -11.51 12.78 13.54
N LEU A 217 -11.93 12.52 12.31
CA LEU A 217 -11.24 11.62 11.39
C LEU A 217 -9.83 12.11 11.07
N MET A 218 -9.67 13.40 10.77
CA MET A 218 -8.39 14.01 10.43
C MET A 218 -7.46 14.14 11.64
N GLY A 219 -8.00 14.54 12.79
CA GLY A 219 -7.23 14.62 14.05
C GLY A 219 -6.67 13.27 14.45
N PHE A 220 -7.49 12.22 14.39
CA PHE A 220 -7.04 10.87 14.70
C PHE A 220 -6.08 10.30 13.65
N SER A 221 -6.38 10.48 12.37
CA SER A 221 -5.47 10.07 11.29
C SER A 221 -4.09 10.72 11.46
N LYS A 222 -4.05 11.97 11.94
CA LYS A 222 -2.80 12.67 12.23
C LYS A 222 -2.04 12.04 13.39
N LEU A 223 -2.75 11.57 14.42
CA LEU A 223 -2.17 10.89 15.57
C LEU A 223 -1.58 9.53 15.19
N MET A 224 -2.32 8.68 14.46
CA MET A 224 -1.84 7.32 14.13
C MET A 224 -0.78 7.31 13.04
N LEU A 225 -0.94 8.18 12.03
CA LEU A 225 -0.05 8.16 10.87
C LEU A 225 1.21 9.02 11.08
N HIS A 226 1.27 9.80 12.16
CA HIS A 226 2.42 10.64 12.52
C HIS A 226 2.95 11.45 11.32
N VAL A 227 4.23 11.27 10.97
CA VAL A 227 4.90 11.89 9.81
C VAL A 227 4.27 11.49 8.47
N PHE A 228 3.66 10.30 8.40
CA PHE A 228 3.00 9.75 7.21
C PHE A 228 1.57 10.26 7.02
N TYR A 229 1.02 11.05 7.95
CA TYR A 229 -0.36 11.53 7.89
C TYR A 229 -0.70 12.19 6.56
N LYS A 230 0.06 13.20 6.13
CA LYS A 230 -0.22 13.94 4.90
C LYS A 230 -0.16 13.05 3.65
N PRO A 231 0.93 12.27 3.40
CA PRO A 231 1.01 11.47 2.19
C PRO A 231 0.00 10.30 2.17
N VAL A 232 -0.15 9.55 3.26
CA VAL A 232 -1.09 8.42 3.35
C VAL A 232 -2.53 8.90 3.16
N THR A 233 -2.92 9.97 3.85
CA THR A 233 -4.27 10.54 3.74
C THR A 233 -4.56 10.95 2.30
N ARG A 234 -3.65 11.69 1.64
CA ARG A 234 -3.83 12.14 0.26
C ARG A 234 -3.99 10.98 -0.72
N ILE A 235 -3.08 10.01 -0.70
CA ILE A 235 -3.12 8.85 -1.60
C ILE A 235 -4.38 8.03 -1.36
N SER A 236 -4.73 7.79 -0.10
CA SER A 236 -5.94 7.05 0.28
C SER A 236 -7.21 7.73 -0.25
N TYR A 237 -7.31 9.06 -0.15
CA TYR A 237 -8.48 9.77 -0.65
C TYR A 237 -8.55 9.77 -2.17
N ILE A 238 -7.41 9.94 -2.87
CA ILE A 238 -7.33 9.80 -4.33
C ILE A 238 -7.82 8.42 -4.77
N PHE A 239 -7.38 7.34 -4.10
CA PHE A 239 -7.86 6.01 -4.43
C PHE A 239 -9.34 5.83 -4.11
N SER A 240 -9.80 6.30 -2.95
CA SER A 240 -11.19 6.16 -2.53
C SER A 240 -12.19 6.91 -3.43
N SER A 241 -11.75 8.00 -4.07
CA SER A 241 -12.60 8.80 -4.96
C SER A 241 -12.61 8.28 -6.40
N ASN A 242 -11.52 7.62 -6.84
CA ASN A 242 -11.36 7.20 -8.23
C ASN A 242 -11.59 5.69 -8.46
N PHE A 243 -11.44 4.86 -7.43
CA PHE A 243 -11.65 3.40 -7.53
C PHE A 243 -12.89 2.94 -6.76
N SER A 244 -13.50 1.83 -7.21
CA SER A 244 -14.64 1.27 -6.51
C SER A 244 -14.22 0.81 -5.10
N MET A 245 -14.82 1.46 -4.09
CA MET A 245 -14.48 1.30 -2.68
C MET A 245 -14.51 -0.14 -2.16
N LYS A 246 -15.16 -1.07 -2.87
CA LYS A 246 -15.25 -2.49 -2.50
C LYS A 246 -13.93 -3.24 -2.70
N LYS A 247 -13.20 -2.96 -3.79
CA LYS A 247 -11.90 -3.61 -4.08
C LYS A 247 -10.79 -3.07 -3.17
N TYR A 248 -10.76 -1.75 -2.96
CA TYR A 248 -9.84 -1.10 -2.03
C TYR A 248 -10.00 -1.60 -0.59
N ARG A 249 -11.26 -1.64 -0.08
CA ARG A 249 -11.55 -2.15 1.26
C ARG A 249 -11.19 -3.62 1.43
N MET A 250 -11.43 -4.46 0.42
CA MET A 250 -11.07 -5.88 0.47
C MET A 250 -9.56 -6.09 0.58
N ALA A 251 -8.75 -5.31 -0.16
CA ALA A 251 -7.29 -5.35 -0.07
C ALA A 251 -6.79 -4.92 1.32
N VAL A 252 -7.37 -3.86 1.90
CA VAL A 252 -7.03 -3.38 3.26
C VAL A 252 -7.47 -4.39 4.33
N ILE A 253 -8.66 -4.99 4.22
CA ILE A 253 -9.17 -5.96 5.20
C ILE A 253 -8.32 -7.24 5.21
N LEU A 254 -7.99 -7.79 4.04
CA LEU A 254 -7.11 -8.96 3.94
C LEU A 254 -5.75 -8.71 4.62
N PHE A 255 -5.29 -7.46 4.58
CA PHE A 255 -4.04 -7.01 5.17
C PHE A 255 -4.10 -6.81 6.70
N MET A 256 -5.28 -6.59 7.29
CA MET A 256 -5.45 -6.42 8.75
C MET A 256 -5.65 -7.74 9.51
N ILE A 257 -5.87 -8.87 8.82
CA ILE A 257 -6.10 -10.18 9.45
C ILE A 257 -4.98 -10.58 10.44
N PRO A 258 -3.68 -10.41 10.13
CA PRO A 258 -2.61 -10.75 11.07
C PRO A 258 -2.66 -9.94 12.38
N ILE A 259 -3.15 -8.70 12.32
CA ILE A 259 -3.26 -7.79 13.48
C ILE A 259 -4.40 -8.23 14.40
N SER A 260 -5.47 -8.84 13.87
CA SER A 260 -6.61 -9.28 14.69
C SER A 260 -6.28 -10.42 15.66
N PHE A 261 -5.19 -11.17 15.41
CA PHE A 261 -4.71 -12.22 16.29
C PHE A 261 -3.95 -11.69 17.53
N PHE A 262 -3.54 -10.41 17.55
CA PHE A 262 -2.94 -9.76 18.73
C PHE A 262 -3.92 -9.62 19.91
N SER A 263 -5.23 -9.71 19.69
CA SER A 263 -6.27 -9.41 20.70
C SER A 263 -6.91 -10.64 21.33
N ILE A 264 -6.55 -11.85 20.90
CA ILE A 264 -7.28 -13.08 21.25
C ILE A 264 -6.55 -13.90 22.33
N ASN A 265 -5.32 -13.55 22.73
CA ASN A 265 -4.58 -14.27 23.78
C ASN A 265 -3.90 -13.34 24.78
#